data_AF-A0A538JVQ5-F1
#
_entry.id   AF-A0A538JVQ5-F1
#
_cell.length_a   1.000
_cell.length_b   1.000
_cell.length_c   1.000
_cell.angle_alpha   90.00
_cell.angle_beta   90.00
_cell.angle_gamma   90.00
#
_symmetry.space_group_name_H-M   'P 1'
#
loop_
_entity.id
_entity.type
_entity.pdbx_description
1 polymer ?
#
loop_
_entity_poly.entity_id
_entity_poly.type
_entity_poly.pdbx_seq_one_letter_code
_entity_poly.pdbx_strand_id
1 'polypeptide(L)'
;MSAADPEALFFVAPEGGPLRAANFRSHVWAPAIQEAGLDGLTFHGLRHTRVALMIEVGAHIEAIKQRLGHASIRVTSDTYGALLPAVDASVT
;
A
#
# COMPACT_ATOMS: atom_id res chain seq x y z
N MET A 1 -4.59 24.08 10.07
CA MET A 1 -5.22 23.46 8.90
C MET A 1 -6.64 23.98 8.81
N SER A 2 -6.93 24.88 7.87
CA SER A 2 -8.30 25.34 7.63
C SER A 2 -8.94 24.38 6.63
N ALA A 3 -10.06 23.77 6.99
CA ALA A 3 -10.84 22.87 6.14
C ALA A 3 -11.64 23.61 5.03
N ALA A 4 -11.13 24.76 4.55
CA ALA A 4 -11.90 25.73 3.78
C ALA A 4 -11.67 25.70 2.26
N ASP A 5 -10.61 25.04 1.79
CA ASP A 5 -10.29 24.93 0.36
C ASP A 5 -10.18 23.44 -0.05
N PRO A 6 -11.07 22.93 -0.92
CA PRO A 6 -11.02 21.54 -1.37
C PRO A 6 -9.77 21.22 -2.21
N GLU A 7 -9.11 22.22 -2.77
CA GLU A 7 -7.88 22.06 -3.55
C GLU A 7 -6.62 22.16 -2.68
N ALA A 8 -6.77 22.47 -1.38
CA ALA A 8 -5.63 22.55 -0.48
C ALA A 8 -4.96 21.18 -0.29
N LEU A 9 -3.65 21.16 -0.47
CA LEU A 9 -2.85 19.97 -0.28
C LEU A 9 -2.81 19.57 1.20
N PHE A 10 -3.16 18.31 1.49
CA PHE A 10 -3.05 17.75 2.84
C PHE A 10 -1.59 17.44 3.22
N PHE A 11 -0.81 16.93 2.26
CA PHE A 11 0.61 16.67 2.42
C PHE A 11 1.41 17.69 1.61
N VAL A 12 2.22 18.48 2.31
CA VAL A 12 3.04 19.54 1.73
C VAL A 12 4.52 19.25 1.92
N ALA A 13 5.33 19.72 0.97
CA ALA A 13 6.77 19.85 1.16
C ALA A 13 7.06 20.93 2.23
N PRO A 14 8.27 20.97 2.81
CA PRO A 14 8.63 21.96 3.82
C PRO A 14 8.37 23.42 3.42
N GLU A 15 8.48 23.72 2.12
CA GLU A 15 8.26 25.05 1.54
C GLU A 15 6.78 25.31 1.18
N GLY A 16 5.85 24.43 1.58
CA GLY A 16 4.41 24.58 1.38
C GLY A 16 3.89 24.11 0.01
N GLY A 17 4.77 23.69 -0.89
CA GLY A 17 4.40 23.16 -2.21
C GLY A 17 4.00 21.67 -2.22
N PRO A 18 3.68 21.11 -3.39
CA PRO A 18 3.38 19.68 -3.53
C PRO A 18 4.52 18.77 -3.10
N LEU A 19 4.21 17.74 -2.30
CA LEU A 19 5.17 16.69 -1.98
C LEU A 19 5.52 15.89 -3.23
N ARG A 20 6.77 16.00 -3.69
CA ARG A 20 7.25 15.24 -4.86
C ARG A 20 7.77 13.87 -4.45
N ALA A 21 7.33 12.83 -5.17
CA ALA A 21 7.71 11.44 -4.88
C ALA A 21 9.23 11.19 -4.92
N ALA A 22 9.96 11.84 -5.84
CA ALA A 22 11.42 11.72 -5.90
C ALA A 22 12.10 12.26 -4.63
N ASN A 23 11.73 13.48 -4.21
CA ASN A 23 12.27 14.10 -3.00
C ASN A 23 11.88 13.32 -1.75
N PHE A 24 10.64 12.83 -1.67
CA PHE A 24 10.20 11.98 -0.57
C PHE A 24 11.03 10.70 -0.50
N ARG A 25 11.28 10.04 -1.64
CA ARG A 25 12.07 8.80 -1.70
C ARG A 25 13.49 9.00 -1.19
N SER A 26 14.17 10.05 -1.63
CA SER A 26 15.58 10.29 -1.25
C SER A 26 15.73 10.85 0.16
N HIS A 27 14.89 11.80 0.57
CA HIS A 27 15.10 12.55 1.81
C HIS A 27 14.35 11.99 3.02
N VAL A 28 13.31 11.19 2.80
CA VAL A 28 12.47 10.65 3.89
C VAL A 28 12.49 9.13 3.89
N TRP A 29 12.18 8.49 2.76
CA TRP A 29 12.03 7.04 2.70
C TRP A 29 13.35 6.30 2.88
N ALA A 30 14.37 6.61 2.07
CA ALA A 30 15.64 5.89 2.14
C ALA A 30 16.32 5.96 3.52
N PRO A 31 16.39 7.14 4.19
CA PRO A 31 16.89 7.21 5.57
C PRO A 31 16.04 6.38 6.56
N ALA A 32 14.71 6.45 6.47
CA ALA A 32 13.83 5.70 7.36
C ALA A 32 13.98 4.18 7.21
N ILE A 33 14.15 3.69 5.99
CA ILE A 33 14.37 2.27 5.72
C ILE A 33 15.72 1.80 6.26
N GLN A 34 16.77 2.61 6.10
CA GLN A 34 18.10 2.32 6.64
C GLN A 34 18.07 2.28 8.17
N GLU A 35 17.41 3.24 8.81
CA GLU A 35 17.24 3.28 10.28
C GLU A 35 16.44 2.08 10.79
N ALA A 36 15.42 1.65 10.05
CA ALA A 36 14.61 0.48 10.40
C ALA A 36 15.29 -0.87 10.09
N GLY A 37 16.42 -0.89 9.38
CA GLY A 37 17.09 -2.12 8.94
C GLY A 37 16.27 -2.94 7.93
N LEU A 38 15.46 -2.27 7.09
CA LEU A 38 14.53 -2.90 6.15
C LEU A 38 14.99 -2.76 4.69
N ASP A 39 16.29 -2.93 4.45
CA ASP A 39 16.92 -2.71 3.15
C ASP A 39 16.14 -3.41 2.01
N GLY A 40 15.91 -2.65 0.93
CA GLY A 40 15.14 -3.13 -0.23
C GLY A 40 13.63 -2.94 -0.12
N LEU A 41 13.07 -2.56 1.05
CA LEU A 41 11.66 -2.22 1.15
C LEU A 41 11.36 -0.94 0.37
N THR A 42 10.45 -1.04 -0.60
CA THR A 42 9.96 0.12 -1.36
C THR A 42 8.70 0.69 -0.72
N PHE A 43 8.39 1.96 -0.99
CA PHE A 43 7.15 2.56 -0.50
C PHE A 43 5.90 1.84 -1.05
N HIS A 44 5.96 1.32 -2.28
CA HIS A 44 4.89 0.47 -2.82
C HIS A 44 4.85 -0.91 -2.14
N GLY A 45 5.99 -1.39 -1.65
CA GLY A 45 6.10 -2.59 -0.81
C GLY A 45 5.16 -2.57 0.39
N LEU A 46 4.95 -1.41 1.03
CA LEU A 46 3.98 -1.26 2.13
C LEU A 46 2.55 -1.65 1.71
N ARG A 47 2.18 -1.37 0.46
CA ARG A 47 0.88 -1.76 -0.08
C ARG A 47 0.79 -3.29 -0.25
N HIS A 48 1.87 -3.94 -0.66
CA HIS A 48 1.92 -5.41 -0.71
C HIS A 48 1.87 -6.02 0.70
N THR A 49 2.59 -5.46 1.67
CA THR A 49 2.54 -5.89 3.08
C THR A 49 1.13 -5.82 3.64
N ARG A 50 0.40 -4.72 3.39
CA ARG A 50 -1.01 -4.60 3.80
C ARG A 50 -1.87 -5.73 3.23
N VAL A 51 -1.65 -6.13 1.98
CA VAL A 51 -2.41 -7.21 1.37
C VAL A 51 -2.07 -8.56 1.97
N ALA A 52 -0.78 -8.85 2.18
CA ALA A 52 -0.36 -10.06 2.87
C ALA A 52 -1.02 -10.18 4.25
N LEU A 53 -1.01 -9.11 5.05
CA LEU A 53 -1.67 -9.08 6.36
C LEU A 53 -3.20 -9.26 6.27
N MET A 54 -3.86 -8.68 5.26
CA MET A 54 -5.30 -8.88 5.04
C MET A 54 -5.62 -10.34 4.73
N ILE A 55 -4.77 -11.00 3.92
CA ILE A 55 -4.95 -12.41 3.58
C ILE A 55 -4.72 -13.30 4.82
N GLU A 56 -3.69 -13.00 5.61
CA GLU A 56 -3.36 -13.73 6.83
C GLU A 56 -4.53 -13.74 7.83
N VAL A 57 -5.25 -12.62 7.98
CA VAL A 57 -6.44 -12.53 8.85
C VAL A 57 -7.72 -13.05 8.17
N GLY A 58 -7.62 -13.69 6.99
CA GLY A 58 -8.73 -14.31 6.30
C GLY A 58 -9.65 -13.35 5.54
N ALA A 59 -9.18 -12.15 5.17
CA ALA A 59 -10.01 -11.21 4.43
C ALA A 59 -10.35 -11.75 3.02
N HIS A 60 -11.61 -11.59 2.62
CA HIS A 60 -12.07 -11.99 1.30
C HIS A 60 -11.40 -11.19 0.18
N ILE A 61 -11.05 -11.85 -0.91
CA ILE A 61 -10.29 -11.24 -2.03
C ILE A 61 -11.02 -10.04 -2.67
N GLU A 62 -12.35 -10.06 -2.73
CA GLU A 62 -13.13 -8.92 -3.24
C GLU A 62 -13.04 -7.70 -2.31
N ALA A 63 -13.01 -7.90 -0.99
CA ALA A 63 -12.81 -6.82 -0.04
C ALA A 63 -11.40 -6.23 -0.14
N ILE A 64 -10.39 -7.07 -0.41
CA ILE A 64 -9.02 -6.64 -0.69
C ILE A 64 -9.00 -5.78 -1.96
N LYS A 65 -9.57 -6.25 -3.08
CA LYS A 65 -9.66 -5.49 -4.34
C LYS A 65 -10.33 -4.13 -4.13
N GLN A 66 -11.45 -4.07 -3.42
CA GLN A 66 -12.15 -2.81 -3.12
C GLN A 66 -11.27 -1.85 -2.31
N ARG A 67 -10.61 -2.33 -1.25
CA ARG A 67 -9.68 -1.53 -0.44
C ARG A 67 -8.45 -1.05 -1.21
N LEU A 68 -8.03 -1.80 -2.22
CA LEU A 68 -6.96 -1.43 -3.13
C LEU A 68 -7.44 -0.45 -4.22
N GLY A 69 -8.74 -0.37 -4.50
CA GLY A 69 -9.28 0.41 -5.62
C GLY A 69 -8.88 -0.19 -6.98
N HIS A 70 -8.64 -1.50 -7.05
CA HIS A 70 -8.38 -2.16 -8.33
C HIS A 70 -9.69 -2.28 -9.12
N ALA A 71 -9.64 -1.85 -10.38
CA ALA A 71 -10.81 -1.90 -11.27
C ALA A 71 -11.27 -3.34 -11.55
N SER A 72 -10.36 -4.31 -11.50
CA SER A 72 -10.64 -5.72 -11.74
C SER A 72 -10.06 -6.61 -10.66
N ILE A 73 -10.80 -7.66 -10.30
CA ILE A 73 -10.33 -8.71 -9.40
C ILE A 73 -9.13 -9.46 -9.96
N ARG A 74 -9.01 -9.53 -11.30
CA ARG A 74 -7.90 -10.19 -11.98
C ARG A 74 -6.55 -9.60 -11.55
N VAL A 75 -6.44 -8.28 -11.47
CA VAL A 75 -5.19 -7.61 -11.03
C VAL A 75 -4.80 -8.08 -9.62
N THR A 76 -5.78 -8.17 -8.71
CA THR A 76 -5.55 -8.63 -7.33
C THR A 76 -5.20 -10.11 -7.30
N SER A 77 -5.90 -10.94 -8.06
CA SER A 77 -5.66 -12.39 -8.12
C SER A 77 -4.31 -12.72 -8.74
N ASP A 78 -3.94 -12.08 -9.86
CA ASP A 78 -2.66 -12.30 -10.54
C ASP A 78 -1.48 -11.89 -9.65
N THR A 79 -1.66 -10.86 -8.82
CA THR A 79 -0.60 -10.35 -7.93
C THR A 79 -0.49 -11.13 -6.61
N TYR A 80 -1.61 -11.52 -6.00
CA TYR A 80 -1.65 -12.03 -4.63
C TYR A 80 -2.20 -13.46 -4.50
N GLY A 81 -2.61 -14.09 -5.61
CA GLY A 81 -3.23 -15.42 -5.59
C GLY A 81 -2.37 -16.48 -4.92
N ALA A 82 -1.04 -16.39 -5.04
CA ALA A 82 -0.11 -17.31 -4.39
C ALA A 82 -0.11 -17.23 -2.85
N LEU A 83 -0.64 -16.14 -2.27
CA LEU A 83 -0.75 -15.97 -0.82
C LEU A 83 -2.10 -16.48 -0.28
N LEU A 84 -3.09 -16.68 -1.15
CA LEU A 84 -4.43 -17.09 -0.72
C LEU A 84 -4.42 -18.55 -0.25
N PRO A 85 -5.23 -18.89 0.78
CA PRO A 85 -5.43 -20.28 1.16
C PRO A 85 -6.00 -21.09 0.00
N ALA A 86 -5.64 -22.37 -0.08
CA ALA A 86 -6.18 -23.27 -1.08
C ALA A 86 -7.71 -23.33 -0.95
N VAL A 87 -8.41 -23.07 -2.05
CA VAL A 87 -9.88 -22.97 -2.08
C VAL A 87 -10.53 -24.27 -1.60
N ASP A 88 -9.95 -25.41 -1.97
CA ASP A 88 -10.48 -26.73 -1.65
C ASP A 88 -10.07 -27.27 -0.27
N ALA A 89 -9.29 -26.53 0.52
CA ALA A 89 -8.80 -26.99 1.83
C ALA A 89 -9.92 -27.28 2.85
N SER A 90 -11.14 -26.82 2.58
CA SER A 90 -12.33 -27.01 3.43
C SER A 90 -13.40 -27.91 2.80
N VAL A 91 -13.13 -28.51 1.63
CA VAL A 91 -14.08 -29.34 0.87
C VAL A 91 -13.92 -30.85 1.16
N THR A 92 -13.08 -31.22 2.13
CA THR A 92 -12.83 -32.63 2.54
C THR A 92 -13.37 -32.90 3.93
#